data_AF-A0A916I1K3-F1
#
_entry.id   AF-A0A916I1K3-F1
#
_cell.length_a   1.000
_cell.length_b   1.000
_cell.length_c   1.000
_cell.angle_alpha   90.00
_cell.angle_beta   90.00
_cell.angle_gamma   90.00
#
_symmetry.space_group_name_H-M   'P 1'
#
loop_
_entity.id
_entity.type
_entity.pdbx_description
1 polymer ?
#
loop_
_entity_poly.entity_id
_entity_poly.type
_entity_poly.pdbx_seq_one_letter_code
_entity_poly.pdbx_strand_id
1 'polypeptide(L)'
;MARAVVARRDCVNETRAGSVRPFVEDIHFTVAEFAGSNIEHWAFVDSQLKPDQMAIRVSRLCGTAFVIIDRDSTTPEGTDKKSLRLKALQEHLKDRFVVLPVREIENLLSAAVLKKVLAAWEQVDEGSIAFKTFDEDKYSDAPLGRFIVEQVLPDGRKPRKSFFDNEGTGTILYKAEFAKLAVEAMTSWDDVSPRARDLVRRLYEFIGKHQE
;
A
#
# COMPACT_ATOMS: atom_id res chain seq x y z
N MET A 1 -5.45 -2.40 3.20
CA MET A 1 -5.76 -1.52 2.05
C MET A 1 -5.38 -2.27 0.79
N ALA A 2 -6.20 -2.20 -0.25
CA ALA A 2 -5.89 -2.79 -1.55
C ALA A 2 -6.00 -1.66 -2.59
N ARG A 3 -5.04 -1.58 -3.52
CA ARG A 3 -4.96 -0.54 -4.55
C ARG A 3 -4.74 -1.22 -5.90
N ALA A 4 -5.46 -0.78 -6.93
CA ALA A 4 -5.18 -1.16 -8.30
C ALA A 4 -4.66 0.06 -9.08
N VAL A 5 -3.56 -0.12 -9.79
CA VAL A 5 -3.08 0.80 -10.81
C VAL A 5 -3.59 0.30 -12.15
N VAL A 6 -4.34 1.14 -12.83
CA VAL A 6 -4.92 0.85 -14.13
C VAL A 6 -4.12 1.60 -15.18
N ALA A 7 -3.50 0.90 -16.13
CA ALA A 7 -2.82 1.54 -17.25
C ALA A 7 -3.79 1.66 -18.44
N ARG A 8 -3.80 2.82 -19.12
CA ARG A 8 -4.50 3.01 -20.39
C ARG A 8 -3.54 2.80 -21.55
N ARG A 9 -4.11 2.39 -22.68
CA ARG A 9 -3.42 2.26 -23.96
C ARG A 9 -3.74 3.51 -24.78
N ASP A 10 -2.80 4.44 -24.88
CA ASP A 10 -2.93 5.60 -25.75
C ASP A 10 -2.20 5.34 -27.08
N CYS A 11 -2.79 5.79 -28.20
CA CYS A 11 -2.16 5.76 -29.51
C CYS A 11 -0.95 6.72 -29.53
N VAL A 12 0.27 6.20 -29.64
CA VAL A 12 1.48 7.02 -29.65
C VAL A 12 1.73 7.62 -31.04
N ASN A 13 1.83 8.95 -31.10
CA ASN A 13 2.55 9.67 -32.15
C ASN A 13 4.04 9.68 -31.81
N GLU A 14 4.87 9.29 -32.79
CA GLU A 14 6.33 9.21 -32.70
C GLU A 14 6.97 10.44 -32.05
N THR A 15 7.91 10.25 -31.13
CA THR A 15 8.83 11.33 -30.77
C THR A 15 10.24 10.91 -30.41
N ARG A 16 11.14 11.85 -30.74
CA ARG A 16 12.60 11.83 -30.75
C ARG A 16 13.28 11.35 -29.46
N ALA A 17 14.41 10.67 -29.66
CA ALA A 17 15.32 10.16 -28.65
C ALA A 17 15.87 11.26 -27.73
N GLY A 18 15.75 11.07 -26.41
CA GLY A 18 16.56 11.78 -25.42
C GLY A 18 15.85 12.30 -24.15
N SER A 19 14.53 12.46 -24.15
CA SER A 19 13.80 12.88 -22.93
C SER A 19 12.82 11.80 -22.48
N VAL A 20 13.02 11.23 -21.29
CA VAL A 20 12.00 10.40 -20.64
C VAL A 20 10.85 11.32 -20.26
N ARG A 21 9.70 11.16 -20.93
CA ARG A 21 8.49 11.90 -20.55
C ARG A 21 7.92 11.29 -19.27
N PRO A 22 7.51 12.11 -18.29
CA PRO A 22 6.82 11.58 -17.12
C PRO A 22 5.47 11.00 -17.54
N PHE A 23 5.09 9.89 -16.92
CA PHE A 23 3.72 9.40 -17.02
C PHE A 23 2.79 10.33 -16.23
N VAL A 24 1.72 10.73 -16.88
CA VAL A 24 0.66 11.60 -16.35
C VAL A 24 -0.52 10.74 -15.92
N GLU A 25 -0.94 10.88 -14.65
CA GLU A 25 -2.16 10.26 -14.13
C GLU A 25 -3.39 10.74 -14.90
N ASP A 26 -4.41 9.90 -15.02
CA ASP A 26 -5.63 10.04 -15.84
C ASP A 26 -5.42 10.07 -17.35
N ILE A 27 -4.17 10.06 -17.81
CA ILE A 27 -3.79 9.85 -19.21
C ILE A 27 -3.22 8.44 -19.37
N HIS A 28 -2.03 8.21 -18.81
CA HIS A 28 -1.29 6.95 -18.97
C HIS A 28 -1.74 5.89 -17.96
N PHE A 29 -2.07 6.32 -16.75
CA PHE A 29 -2.52 5.44 -15.67
C PHE A 29 -3.51 6.16 -14.74
N THR A 30 -4.32 5.40 -14.00
CA THR A 30 -5.16 5.90 -12.90
C THR A 30 -5.00 4.97 -11.70
N VAL A 31 -4.96 5.53 -10.49
CA VAL A 31 -4.98 4.73 -9.26
C VAL A 31 -6.42 4.59 -8.73
N ALA A 32 -6.86 3.37 -8.52
CA ALA A 32 -8.13 3.04 -7.86
C ALA A 32 -7.84 2.42 -6.49
N GLU A 33 -8.37 3.03 -5.43
CA GLU A 33 -8.29 2.49 -4.07
C GLU A 33 -9.56 1.70 -3.72
N PHE A 34 -9.38 0.57 -3.04
CA PHE A 34 -10.47 -0.18 -2.44
C PHE A 34 -10.46 0.04 -0.92
N ALA A 35 -11.57 0.57 -0.39
CA ALA A 35 -11.74 0.79 1.04
C ALA A 35 -11.82 -0.57 1.79
N GLY A 36 -10.68 -1.04 2.30
CA GLY A 36 -10.61 -2.25 3.13
C GLY A 36 -10.83 -3.55 2.35
N SER A 37 -11.79 -4.36 2.79
CA SER A 37 -12.11 -5.69 2.23
C SER A 37 -12.89 -5.63 0.90
N ASN A 38 -13.22 -4.44 0.40
CA ASN A 38 -14.07 -4.22 -0.76
C ASN A 38 -13.52 -4.73 -2.11
N ILE A 39 -12.30 -5.28 -2.15
CA ILE A 39 -11.79 -5.99 -3.33
C ILE A 39 -12.69 -7.18 -3.74
N GLU A 40 -13.57 -7.69 -2.86
CA GLU A 40 -14.62 -8.68 -3.21
C GLU A 40 -15.61 -8.19 -4.26
N HIS A 41 -15.80 -6.87 -4.37
CA HIS A 41 -16.69 -6.27 -5.37
C HIS A 41 -16.02 -6.06 -6.73
N TRP A 42 -14.74 -6.41 -6.86
CA TRP A 42 -13.96 -6.24 -8.07
C TRP A 42 -13.68 -7.61 -8.69
N ALA A 43 -14.34 -7.88 -9.80
CA ALA A 43 -14.19 -9.12 -10.53
C ALA A 43 -13.01 -9.03 -11.47
N PHE A 44 -11.86 -9.56 -11.03
CA PHE A 44 -10.69 -9.76 -11.89
C PHE A 44 -10.86 -11.00 -12.77
N VAL A 45 -11.68 -11.96 -12.35
CA VAL A 45 -11.95 -13.21 -13.08
C VAL A 45 -13.47 -13.38 -13.25
N ASP A 46 -13.99 -12.98 -14.41
CA ASP A 46 -15.42 -13.01 -14.73
C ASP A 46 -16.06 -14.40 -14.54
N SER A 47 -15.32 -15.48 -14.81
CA SER A 47 -15.81 -16.86 -14.67
C SER A 47 -16.05 -17.29 -13.23
N GLN A 48 -15.54 -16.55 -12.24
CA GLN A 48 -15.77 -16.81 -10.82
C GLN A 48 -17.01 -16.10 -10.28
N LEU A 49 -17.69 -15.30 -11.10
CA LEU A 49 -18.91 -14.61 -10.70
C LEU A 49 -20.13 -15.53 -10.77
N LYS A 50 -20.99 -15.44 -9.75
CA LYS A 50 -22.33 -16.02 -9.80
C LYS A 50 -23.21 -15.20 -10.76
N PRO A 51 -24.23 -15.82 -11.40
CA PRO A 51 -25.08 -15.14 -12.39
C PRO A 51 -25.74 -13.84 -11.91
N ASP A 52 -26.01 -13.72 -10.61
CA ASP A 52 -26.68 -12.61 -9.94
C ASP A 52 -25.73 -11.69 -9.15
N GLN A 53 -24.42 -11.99 -9.13
CA GLN A 53 -23.47 -11.24 -8.33
C GLN A 53 -23.14 -9.89 -8.97
N MET A 54 -23.51 -8.83 -8.26
CA MET A 54 -23.14 -7.45 -8.62
C MET A 54 -21.68 -7.21 -8.28
N ALA A 55 -20.83 -7.14 -9.31
CA ALA A 55 -19.42 -6.84 -9.20
C ALA A 55 -18.95 -5.97 -10.37
N ILE A 56 -17.98 -5.10 -10.10
CA ILE A 56 -17.29 -4.32 -11.11
C ILE A 56 -16.38 -5.28 -11.88
N ARG A 57 -16.73 -5.56 -13.13
CA ARG A 57 -15.92 -6.39 -14.02
C ARG A 57 -14.71 -5.59 -14.48
N VAL A 58 -13.55 -5.89 -13.89
CA VAL A 58 -12.29 -5.17 -14.15
C VAL A 58 -11.96 -5.22 -15.63
N SER A 59 -12.16 -6.38 -16.26
CA SER A 59 -12.00 -6.62 -17.70
C SER A 59 -12.77 -5.65 -18.59
N ARG A 60 -13.88 -5.08 -18.10
CA ARG A 60 -14.72 -4.11 -18.82
C ARG A 60 -14.45 -2.67 -18.41
N LEU A 61 -13.89 -2.47 -17.22
CA LEU A 61 -13.53 -1.14 -16.72
C LEU A 61 -12.17 -0.71 -17.27
N CYS A 62 -11.21 -1.63 -17.36
CA CYS A 62 -9.89 -1.36 -17.87
C CYS A 62 -9.25 -2.54 -18.58
N GLY A 63 -8.40 -2.22 -19.56
CA GLY A 63 -7.69 -3.24 -20.34
C GLY A 63 -6.66 -4.00 -19.51
N THR A 64 -5.94 -3.32 -18.61
CA THR A 64 -4.93 -3.98 -17.77
C THR A 64 -4.81 -3.33 -16.40
N ALA A 65 -4.88 -4.16 -15.36
CA ALA A 65 -4.72 -3.77 -13.96
C ALA A 65 -3.44 -4.38 -13.37
N PHE A 66 -2.76 -3.60 -12.54
CA PHE A 66 -1.75 -4.03 -11.58
C PHE A 66 -2.33 -3.86 -10.18
N VAL A 67 -2.32 -4.90 -9.36
CA VAL A 67 -3.04 -4.94 -8.09
C VAL A 67 -2.06 -5.13 -6.94
N ILE A 68 -2.15 -4.26 -5.94
CA ILE A 68 -1.34 -4.26 -4.73
C ILE A 68 -2.27 -4.46 -3.54
N ILE A 69 -1.92 -5.37 -2.64
CA ILE A 69 -2.66 -5.58 -1.41
C ILE A 69 -1.74 -5.66 -0.20
N ASP A 70 -2.23 -5.16 0.93
CA ASP A 70 -1.66 -5.47 2.23
C ASP A 70 -1.78 -6.97 2.52
N ARG A 71 -0.73 -7.55 3.12
CA ARG A 71 -0.77 -8.95 3.56
C ARG A 71 -1.75 -9.14 4.71
N ASP A 72 -1.80 -8.15 5.60
CA ASP A 72 -2.50 -8.21 6.88
C ASP A 72 -2.09 -9.49 7.62
N SER A 73 -2.98 -10.20 8.32
CA SER A 73 -2.69 -11.49 8.94
C SER A 73 -2.73 -12.69 7.97
N THR A 74 -2.89 -12.48 6.66
CA THR A 74 -3.19 -13.57 5.72
C THR A 74 -1.94 -14.00 4.99
N THR A 75 -1.74 -15.32 4.91
CA THR A 75 -0.69 -15.90 4.07
C THR A 75 -1.31 -16.71 2.93
N PRO A 76 -0.65 -16.80 1.76
CA PRO A 76 -1.17 -17.56 0.63
C PRO A 76 -1.35 -19.05 0.91
N GLU A 77 -0.81 -19.61 1.98
CA GLU A 77 -0.90 -21.05 2.28
C GLU A 77 -2.23 -21.43 2.95
N GLY A 78 -3.00 -20.45 3.43
CA GLY A 78 -4.26 -20.69 4.11
C GLY A 78 -5.35 -21.32 3.23
N THR A 79 -6.38 -21.84 3.91
CA THR A 79 -7.60 -22.40 3.31
C THR A 79 -8.83 -21.52 3.52
N ASP A 80 -8.68 -20.39 4.20
CA ASP A 80 -9.76 -19.43 4.41
C ASP A 80 -10.13 -18.70 3.11
N LYS A 81 -11.30 -18.06 3.11
CA LYS A 81 -11.81 -17.34 1.92
C LYS A 81 -10.82 -16.30 1.40
N LYS A 82 -10.10 -15.62 2.30
CA LYS A 82 -9.12 -14.60 1.93
C LYS A 82 -7.93 -15.23 1.22
N SER A 83 -7.33 -16.29 1.76
CA SER A 83 -6.21 -17.00 1.14
C SER A 83 -6.57 -17.60 -0.22
N LEU A 84 -7.75 -18.22 -0.35
CA LEU A 84 -8.23 -18.75 -1.63
C LEU A 84 -8.38 -17.66 -2.69
N ARG A 85 -8.88 -16.48 -2.31
CA ARG A 85 -8.93 -15.32 -3.20
C ARG A 85 -7.53 -14.83 -3.58
N LEU A 86 -6.58 -14.80 -2.64
CA LEU A 86 -5.20 -14.42 -2.95
C LEU A 86 -4.59 -15.37 -3.98
N LYS A 87 -4.80 -16.68 -3.84
CA LYS A 87 -4.36 -17.69 -4.83
C LYS A 87 -4.98 -17.42 -6.20
N ALA A 88 -6.29 -17.24 -6.27
CA ALA A 88 -6.98 -16.99 -7.53
C ALA A 88 -6.48 -15.71 -8.24
N LEU A 89 -6.25 -14.63 -7.47
CA LEU A 89 -5.69 -13.39 -8.01
C LEU A 89 -4.25 -13.59 -8.47
N GLN A 90 -3.43 -14.30 -7.69
CA GLN A 90 -2.04 -14.59 -8.05
C GLN A 90 -1.93 -15.43 -9.32
N GLU A 91 -2.78 -16.44 -9.49
CA GLU A 91 -2.83 -17.28 -10.68
C GLU A 91 -3.27 -16.47 -11.92
N HIS A 92 -4.24 -15.58 -11.77
CA HIS A 92 -4.80 -14.82 -12.89
C HIS A 92 -3.93 -13.62 -13.30
N LEU A 93 -3.49 -12.82 -12.34
CA LEU A 93 -2.76 -11.57 -12.57
C LEU A 93 -1.25 -11.75 -12.64
N LYS A 94 -0.72 -12.85 -12.09
CA LYS A 94 0.71 -13.22 -12.12
C LYS A 94 1.61 -12.09 -11.59
N ASP A 95 2.51 -11.57 -12.41
CA ASP A 95 3.45 -10.50 -12.11
C ASP A 95 2.77 -9.14 -11.83
N ARG A 96 1.52 -8.99 -12.30
CA ARG A 96 0.66 -7.82 -12.06
C ARG A 96 -0.08 -7.88 -10.73
N PHE A 97 0.20 -8.86 -9.87
CA PHE A 97 -0.35 -8.92 -8.52
C PHE A 97 0.78 -8.93 -7.49
N VAL A 98 0.65 -8.07 -6.49
CA VAL A 98 1.60 -7.90 -5.41
C VAL A 98 0.88 -8.00 -4.08
N VAL A 99 1.23 -9.02 -3.32
CA VAL A 99 1.00 -9.03 -1.88
C VAL A 99 2.22 -8.40 -1.23
N LEU A 100 2.02 -7.35 -0.44
CA LEU A 100 3.13 -6.69 0.24
C LEU A 100 3.85 -7.69 1.17
N PRO A 101 5.19 -7.62 1.29
CA PRO A 101 5.95 -8.50 2.18
C PRO A 101 5.84 -8.08 3.66
N VAL A 102 5.01 -7.09 3.96
CA VAL A 102 4.76 -6.54 5.30
C VAL A 102 3.27 -6.60 5.61
N ARG A 103 2.92 -6.52 6.89
CA ARG A 103 1.53 -6.63 7.35
C ARG A 103 0.63 -5.55 6.75
N GLU A 104 0.96 -4.28 6.95
CA GLU A 104 0.23 -3.12 6.43
C GLU A 104 1.16 -2.28 5.55
N ILE A 105 0.61 -1.53 4.59
CA ILE A 105 1.42 -0.64 3.75
C ILE A 105 2.23 0.37 4.57
N GLU A 106 1.72 0.79 5.73
CA GLU A 106 2.41 1.69 6.65
C GLU A 106 3.68 1.06 7.25
N ASN A 107 3.75 -0.27 7.33
CA ASN A 107 4.97 -0.98 7.76
C ASN A 107 6.10 -0.93 6.70
N LEU A 108 5.86 -0.37 5.51
CA LEU A 108 6.92 -0.08 4.54
C LEU A 108 7.75 1.16 4.90
N LEU A 109 7.29 2.02 5.82
CA LEU A 109 8.06 3.19 6.23
C LEU A 109 9.38 2.73 6.88
N SER A 110 10.47 3.44 6.60
CA SER A 110 11.74 3.20 7.31
C SER A 110 11.63 3.67 8.75
N ALA A 111 12.46 3.14 9.65
CA ALA A 111 12.43 3.50 11.06
C ALA A 111 12.73 5.00 11.27
N ALA A 112 13.59 5.57 10.42
CA ALA A 112 13.90 7.00 10.42
C ALA A 112 12.68 7.84 10.03
N VAL A 113 11.98 7.49 8.94
CA VAL A 113 10.76 8.20 8.52
C VAL A 113 9.66 8.04 9.56
N LEU A 114 9.49 6.83 10.12
CA LEU A 114 8.48 6.59 11.15
C LEU A 114 8.70 7.50 12.37
N LYS A 115 9.94 7.71 12.83
CA LYS A 115 10.23 8.65 13.93
C LYS A 115 9.80 10.09 13.62
N LYS A 116 10.05 10.56 12.39
CA LYS A 116 9.60 11.90 11.93
C LYS A 116 8.07 11.99 11.95
N VAL A 117 7.38 10.97 11.45
CA VAL A 117 5.92 10.88 11.48
C VAL A 117 5.39 10.93 12.91
N LEU A 118 6.00 10.19 13.83
CA LEU A 118 5.60 10.19 15.24
C LEU A 118 5.82 11.53 15.93
N ALA A 119 6.93 12.23 15.64
CA ALA A 119 7.16 13.57 16.16
C ALA A 119 6.09 14.57 15.65
N ALA A 120 5.78 14.52 14.35
CA ALA A 120 4.74 15.35 13.75
C ALA A 120 3.34 15.02 14.30
N TRP A 121 3.03 13.73 14.47
CA TRP A 121 1.77 13.26 15.07
C TRP A 121 1.57 13.78 16.50
N GLU A 122 2.65 13.77 17.28
CA GLU A 122 2.66 14.29 18.65
C GLU A 122 2.76 15.82 18.72
N GLN A 123 2.95 16.49 17.57
CA GLN A 123 3.15 17.93 17.43
C GLN A 123 4.32 18.46 18.25
N VAL A 124 5.46 17.80 18.13
CA VAL A 124 6.71 18.15 18.79
C VAL A 124 7.86 18.15 17.79
N ASP A 125 8.96 18.81 18.14
CA ASP A 125 10.17 18.76 17.34
C ASP A 125 10.81 17.36 17.38
N GLU A 126 11.47 16.99 16.29
CA GLU A 126 12.22 15.73 16.22
C GLU A 126 13.25 15.64 17.35
N GLY A 127 13.28 14.51 18.06
CA GLY A 127 14.15 14.30 19.23
C GLY A 127 13.60 14.82 20.56
N SER A 128 12.47 15.54 20.57
CA SER A 128 11.80 15.96 21.82
C SER A 128 11.17 14.80 22.60
N ILE A 129 10.86 13.70 21.90
CA ILE A 129 10.43 12.44 22.53
C ILE A 129 11.57 11.43 22.40
N ALA A 130 12.00 10.90 23.53
CA ALA A 130 12.95 9.80 23.59
C ALA A 130 12.27 8.46 23.22
N PHE A 131 11.94 8.29 21.94
CA PHE A 131 11.40 7.02 21.43
C PHE A 131 12.36 5.87 21.75
N LYS A 132 11.81 4.71 22.13
CA LYS A 132 12.58 3.47 22.29
C LYS A 132 13.26 3.11 20.96
N THR A 133 14.37 2.38 21.00
CA THR A 133 15.09 1.98 19.78
C THR A 133 14.40 0.82 19.07
N PHE A 134 14.11 1.01 17.79
CA PHE A 134 13.49 0.01 16.92
C PHE A 134 14.05 0.09 15.50
N ASP A 135 13.80 -0.98 14.74
CA ASP A 135 14.14 -1.18 13.33
C ASP A 135 12.92 -1.78 12.60
N GLU A 136 13.00 -1.85 11.27
CA GLU A 136 11.96 -2.35 10.38
C GLU A 136 11.53 -3.78 10.69
N ASP A 137 12.44 -4.65 11.10
CA ASP A 137 12.15 -6.06 11.33
C ASP A 137 11.19 -6.24 12.52
N LYS A 138 11.33 -5.39 13.56
CA LYS A 138 10.47 -5.42 14.75
C LYS A 138 9.00 -5.11 14.46
N TYR A 139 8.70 -4.37 13.40
CA TYR A 139 7.32 -3.98 13.08
C TYR A 139 6.83 -4.45 11.73
N SER A 140 7.67 -5.05 10.88
CA SER A 140 7.29 -5.46 9.52
C SER A 140 6.06 -6.39 9.47
N ASP A 141 5.83 -7.19 10.51
CA ASP A 141 4.69 -8.10 10.63
C ASP A 141 3.73 -7.77 11.79
N ALA A 142 3.91 -6.61 12.44
CA ALA A 142 3.11 -6.20 13.58
C ALA A 142 2.00 -5.21 13.15
N PRO A 143 0.82 -5.21 13.83
CA PRO A 143 -0.13 -4.12 13.72
C PRO A 143 0.55 -2.81 14.17
N LEU A 144 0.72 -1.87 13.25
CA LEU A 144 1.66 -0.76 13.45
C LEU A 144 1.23 0.16 14.59
N GLY A 145 -0.07 0.43 14.71
CA GLY A 145 -0.60 1.32 15.75
C GLY A 145 -0.35 0.79 17.16
N ARG A 146 -0.55 -0.51 17.37
CA ARG A 146 -0.26 -1.19 18.64
C ARG A 146 1.24 -1.22 18.92
N PHE A 147 2.04 -1.58 17.91
CA PHE A 147 3.50 -1.58 18.03
C PHE A 147 4.04 -0.23 18.51
N ILE A 148 3.54 0.88 17.96
CA ILE A 148 3.96 2.23 18.37
C ILE A 148 3.73 2.45 19.87
N VAL A 149 2.53 2.15 20.36
CA VAL A 149 2.17 2.42 21.76
C VAL A 149 2.92 1.51 22.72
N GLU A 150 3.06 0.23 22.40
CA GLU A 150 3.64 -0.76 23.31
C GLU A 150 5.17 -0.79 23.27
N GLN A 151 5.78 -0.56 22.10
CA GLN A 151 7.20 -0.82 21.86
C GLN A 151 8.01 0.42 21.47
N VAL A 152 7.37 1.53 21.07
CA VAL A 152 8.08 2.74 20.61
C VAL A 152 7.96 3.90 21.58
N LEU A 153 6.76 4.17 22.09
CA LEU A 153 6.56 5.25 23.05
C LEU A 153 7.26 4.93 24.40
N PRO A 154 7.75 5.97 25.11
CA PRO A 154 8.24 5.82 26.48
C PRO A 154 7.17 5.25 27.41
N ASP A 155 7.58 4.47 28.41
CA ASP A 155 6.65 3.88 29.37
C ASP A 155 5.84 4.96 30.10
N GLY A 156 4.53 4.73 30.23
CA GLY A 156 3.60 5.67 30.85
C GLY A 156 3.24 6.88 29.99
N ARG A 157 3.84 7.08 28.80
CA ARG A 157 3.44 8.15 27.89
C ARG A 157 2.10 7.79 27.25
N LYS A 158 1.12 8.67 27.41
CA LYS A 158 -0.14 8.62 26.65
C LYS A 158 0.05 9.39 25.34
N PRO A 159 -0.28 8.80 24.18
CA PRO A 159 -0.20 9.51 22.91
C PRO A 159 -1.19 10.68 22.90
N ARG A 160 -0.85 11.75 22.20
CA ARG A 160 -1.73 12.92 22.04
C ARG A 160 -3.09 12.52 21.47
N LYS A 161 -3.05 11.60 20.51
CA LYS A 161 -4.20 11.03 19.81
C LYS A 161 -3.97 9.53 19.64
N SER A 162 -5.00 8.73 19.88
CA SER A 162 -4.91 7.27 19.78
C SER A 162 -4.39 6.83 18.41
N PHE A 163 -3.39 5.93 18.41
CA PHE A 163 -2.85 5.35 17.18
C PHE A 163 -3.71 4.22 16.62
N PHE A 164 -4.45 3.51 17.47
CA PHE A 164 -5.30 2.39 17.10
C PHE A 164 -6.56 2.37 17.98
N ASP A 165 -7.55 1.59 17.57
CA ASP A 165 -8.74 1.30 18.38
C ASP A 165 -8.47 0.12 19.34
N ASN A 166 -8.79 0.27 20.62
CA ASN A 166 -8.55 -0.73 21.66
C ASN A 166 -9.35 -2.02 21.44
N GLU A 167 -10.48 -1.94 20.74
CA GLU A 167 -11.31 -3.10 20.39
C GLU A 167 -10.92 -3.69 19.01
N GLY A 168 -10.00 -3.03 18.31
CA GLY A 168 -9.62 -3.35 16.94
C GLY A 168 -8.36 -4.21 16.79
N THR A 169 -7.95 -4.38 15.54
CA THR A 169 -6.79 -5.17 15.11
C THR A 169 -5.44 -4.59 15.53
N GLY A 170 -5.40 -3.39 16.11
CA GLY A 170 -4.17 -2.68 16.45
C GLY A 170 -3.52 -1.94 15.28
N THR A 171 -4.19 -1.87 14.12
CA THR A 171 -3.73 -1.13 12.94
C THR A 171 -3.86 0.39 13.16
N ILE A 172 -3.19 1.20 12.33
CA ILE A 172 -3.33 2.66 12.37
C ILE A 172 -4.80 3.08 12.19
N LEU A 173 -5.33 3.88 13.11
CA LEU A 173 -6.73 4.33 13.13
C LEU A 173 -6.98 5.43 12.10
N TYR A 174 -6.18 6.50 12.10
CA TYR A 174 -6.35 7.63 11.17
C TYR A 174 -5.39 7.51 9.98
N LYS A 175 -5.60 6.49 9.12
CA LYS A 175 -4.70 6.13 8.02
C LYS A 175 -4.42 7.28 7.05
N ALA A 176 -5.43 8.07 6.68
CA ALA A 176 -5.24 9.19 5.74
C ALA A 176 -4.35 10.30 6.32
N GLU A 177 -4.56 10.67 7.58
CA GLU A 177 -3.74 11.65 8.29
C GLU A 177 -2.31 11.14 8.47
N PHE A 178 -2.16 9.87 8.88
CA PHE A 178 -0.86 9.23 9.03
C PHE A 178 -0.09 9.18 7.71
N ALA A 179 -0.76 8.81 6.61
CA ALA A 179 -0.17 8.79 5.28
C ALA A 179 0.27 10.18 4.82
N LYS A 180 -0.50 11.23 5.11
CA LYS A 180 -0.12 12.61 4.79
C LYS A 180 1.17 13.01 5.51
N LEU A 181 1.28 12.74 6.81
CA LEU A 181 2.49 13.01 7.57
C LEU A 181 3.70 12.21 7.06
N ALA A 182 3.46 10.95 6.64
CA ALA A 182 4.51 10.12 6.05
C ALA A 182 5.05 10.73 4.74
N VAL A 183 4.17 11.23 3.88
CA VAL A 183 4.58 11.92 2.64
C VAL A 183 5.36 13.19 2.96
N GLU A 184 4.90 13.99 3.93
CA GLU A 184 5.61 15.21 4.36
C GLU A 184 6.99 14.92 4.96
N ALA A 185 7.15 13.78 5.65
CA ALA A 185 8.42 13.36 6.23
C ALA A 185 9.43 12.79 5.21
N MET A 186 8.97 12.38 4.02
CA MET A 186 9.81 11.85 2.94
C MET A 186 10.17 12.96 1.96
N THR A 187 11.35 13.54 2.14
CA THR A 187 11.83 14.70 1.36
C THR A 187 12.71 14.32 0.19
N SER A 188 13.22 13.10 0.17
CA SER A 188 14.12 12.58 -0.84
C SER A 188 13.76 11.15 -1.21
N TRP A 189 14.24 10.70 -2.37
CA TRP A 189 14.14 9.30 -2.77
C TRP A 189 14.81 8.36 -1.75
N ASP A 190 15.79 8.86 -1.00
CA ASP A 190 16.49 8.09 0.01
C ASP A 190 15.67 7.81 1.27
N ASP A 191 14.62 8.59 1.52
CA ASP A 191 13.67 8.36 2.61
C ASP A 191 12.73 7.18 2.31
N VAL A 192 12.51 6.86 1.03
CA VAL A 192 11.66 5.73 0.61
C VAL A 192 12.37 4.42 0.92
N SER A 193 11.72 3.48 1.61
CA SER A 193 12.37 2.21 1.97
C SER A 193 12.74 1.37 0.74
N PRO A 194 13.78 0.50 0.81
CA PRO A 194 14.16 -0.34 -0.32
C PRO A 194 13.01 -1.17 -0.90
N ARG A 195 12.13 -1.71 -0.03
CA ARG A 195 10.93 -2.48 -0.41
C ARG A 195 9.91 -1.61 -1.16
N ALA A 196 9.69 -0.37 -0.70
CA ALA A 196 8.81 0.57 -1.40
C ALA A 196 9.40 1.03 -2.74
N ARG A 197 10.72 1.24 -2.84
CA ARG A 197 11.39 1.58 -4.11
C ARG A 197 11.23 0.46 -5.14
N ASP A 198 11.35 -0.80 -4.73
CA ASP A 198 11.12 -1.95 -5.61
C ASP A 198 9.69 -1.97 -6.16
N LEU A 199 8.70 -1.78 -5.29
CA LEU A 199 7.30 -1.69 -5.70
C LEU A 199 7.06 -0.55 -6.71
N VAL A 200 7.62 0.63 -6.45
CA VAL A 200 7.50 1.80 -7.34
C VAL A 200 8.16 1.53 -8.69
N ARG A 201 9.32 0.87 -8.73
CA ARG A 201 9.97 0.48 -10.00
C ARG A 201 9.10 -0.49 -10.80
N ARG A 202 8.55 -1.51 -10.15
CA ARG A 202 7.63 -2.47 -10.80
C ARG A 202 6.40 -1.78 -11.38
N LEU A 203 5.83 -0.82 -10.66
CA LEU A 203 4.71 0.00 -11.15
C LEU A 203 5.11 0.84 -12.35
N TYR A 204 6.26 1.52 -12.29
CA TYR A 204 6.75 2.36 -13.37
C TYR A 204 7.00 1.56 -14.66
N GLU A 205 7.65 0.40 -14.54
CA GLU A 205 7.88 -0.54 -15.65
C GLU A 205 6.56 -1.09 -16.21
N PHE A 206 5.61 -1.41 -15.33
CA PHE A 206 4.29 -1.87 -15.74
C PHE A 206 3.56 -0.81 -16.56
N ILE A 207 3.54 0.46 -16.10
CA ILE A 207 2.91 1.56 -16.84
C ILE A 207 3.55 1.69 -18.22
N GLY A 208 4.89 1.75 -18.29
CA GLY A 208 5.63 1.91 -19.54
C GLY A 208 5.35 0.84 -20.57
N LYS A 209 5.33 -0.44 -20.17
CA LYS A 209 5.00 -1.57 -21.06
C LYS A 209 3.62 -1.52 -21.69
N HIS A 210 2.70 -0.72 -21.14
CA HIS A 210 1.31 -0.61 -21.61
C HIS A 210 1.01 0.74 -22.25
N GLN A 211 2.03 1.61 -22.42
CA GLN A 211 1.93 2.84 -23.22
C GLN A 211 2.40 2.65 -24.68
N GLU A 212 2.97 1.49 -25.02
CA GLU A 212 3.35 1.08 -26.39
C GLU A 212 2.22 0.31 -27.09
#